data_AF-A0A1I5VT01-F1
#
_entry.id   AF-A0A1I5VT01-F1
#
_cell.length_a   1.000
_cell.length_b   1.000
_cell.length_c   1.000
_cell.angle_alpha   90.00
_cell.angle_beta   90.00
_cell.angle_gamma   90.00
#
_symmetry.space_group_name_H-M   'P 1'
#
loop_
_entity.id
_entity.type
_entity.pdbx_description
1 polymer ?
#
loop_
_entity_poly.entity_id
_entity_poly.type
_entity_poly.pdbx_seq_one_letter_code
_entity_poly.pdbx_strand_id
1 'polypeptide(L)'
;MLLSILFVIFAVLLLYTAYFFLTMKAQVFLYYKSSDASEKTKPIFMGFGIGFLLCGLFSLYLAFFYTIIQAFVFLGIVMVLILSFLIYLNKSM
;
A
#
# COMPACT_ATOMS: atom_id res chain seq x y z
N MET A 1 2.60 -16.94 18.20
CA MET A 1 3.53 -17.28 17.10
C MET A 1 2.91 -17.19 15.72
N LEU A 2 1.78 -17.87 15.45
CA LEU A 2 1.12 -17.80 14.13
C LEU A 2 0.84 -16.36 13.65
N LEU A 3 0.34 -15.50 14.54
CA LEU A 3 0.00 -14.11 14.22
C LEU A 3 1.23 -13.28 13.79
N SER A 4 2.38 -13.50 14.43
CA SER A 4 3.64 -12.83 14.09
C SER A 4 4.12 -13.22 12.69
N ILE A 5 4.03 -14.50 12.33
CA ILE A 5 4.33 -14.98 10.96
C ILE A 5 3.39 -14.33 9.94
N LEU A 6 2.10 -14.21 10.28
CA LEU A 6 1.11 -13.52 9.44
C LEU A 6 1.50 -12.04 9.22
N PHE A 7 1.94 -11.34 10.26
CA PHE A 7 2.40 -9.95 10.16
C PHE A 7 3.67 -9.80 9.32
N VAL A 8 4.58 -10.78 9.35
CA VAL A 8 5.77 -10.79 8.49
C VAL A 8 5.37 -10.98 7.03
N ILE A 9 4.53 -11.97 6.72
CA ILE A 9 4.02 -12.20 5.35
C ILE A 9 3.29 -10.94 4.86
N PHE A 10 2.47 -10.34 5.71
CA PHE A 10 1.73 -9.12 5.40
C PHE A 10 2.66 -7.93 5.16
N ALA A 11 3.71 -7.76 5.98
CA ALA A 11 4.72 -6.74 5.79
C ALA A 11 5.43 -6.89 4.44
N VAL A 12 5.81 -8.12 4.07
CA VAL A 12 6.45 -8.42 2.78
C VAL A 12 5.53 -8.06 1.62
N LEU A 13 4.24 -8.42 1.69
CA LEU A 13 3.25 -8.07 0.67
C LEU A 13 3.08 -6.54 0.53
N LEU A 14 2.99 -5.82 1.65
CA LEU A 14 2.87 -4.36 1.66
C LEU A 14 4.12 -3.67 1.09
N LEU A 15 5.32 -4.13 1.47
CA LEU A 15 6.58 -3.61 0.96
C LEU A 15 6.74 -3.90 -0.54
N TYR A 16 6.34 -5.08 -1.00
CA TYR A 16 6.37 -5.40 -2.43
C TYR A 16 5.38 -4.53 -3.22
N THR A 17 4.18 -4.32 -2.68
CA THR A 17 3.17 -3.42 -3.26
C THR A 17 3.67 -1.98 -3.32
N ALA A 18 4.30 -1.51 -2.23
CA ALA A 18 4.94 -0.20 -2.18
C ALA A 18 6.05 -0.06 -3.22
N TYR A 19 6.92 -1.06 -3.34
CA TYR A 19 7.97 -1.10 -4.35
C TYR A 19 7.38 -1.02 -5.77
N PHE A 20 6.29 -1.75 -6.03
CA PHE A 20 5.60 -1.75 -7.32
C PHE A 20 5.00 -0.37 -7.67
N PHE A 21 4.46 0.34 -6.69
CA PHE A 21 3.98 1.72 -6.84
C PHE A 21 5.11 2.73 -7.02
N LEU A 22 6.20 2.61 -6.25
CA LEU A 22 7.36 3.50 -6.32
C LEU A 22 8.15 3.35 -7.62
N THR A 23 8.27 2.13 -8.16
CA THR A 23 8.90 1.89 -9.47
C THR A 23 8.01 2.25 -10.65
N MET A 24 6.82 2.83 -10.40
CA MET A 24 5.88 3.24 -11.45
C MET A 24 5.43 2.12 -12.39
N LYS A 25 5.73 0.86 -12.06
CA LYS A 25 5.22 -0.30 -12.80
C LYS A 25 3.70 -0.39 -12.72
N ALA A 26 3.08 0.27 -11.74
CA ALA A 26 1.64 0.45 -11.66
C ALA A 26 1.04 1.30 -12.79
N GLN A 27 1.84 2.08 -13.54
CA GLN A 27 1.37 2.78 -14.74
C GLN A 27 0.92 1.80 -15.83
N VAL A 28 1.39 0.55 -15.81
CA VAL A 28 0.90 -0.51 -16.71
C VAL A 28 -0.60 -0.78 -16.49
N PHE A 29 -1.15 -0.51 -15.32
CA PHE A 29 -2.60 -0.61 -15.07
C PHE A 29 -3.39 0.61 -15.59
N LEU A 30 -2.72 1.70 -15.96
CA LEU A 30 -3.33 2.94 -16.48
C LEU A 30 -3.21 3.07 -18.01
N TYR A 31 -3.16 1.94 -18.73
CA TYR A 31 -2.81 1.81 -20.17
C TYR A 31 -3.69 2.61 -21.18
N TYR A 32 -4.52 3.56 -20.75
CA TYR A 32 -5.47 4.26 -21.62
C TYR A 32 -5.48 5.79 -21.56
N LYS A 33 -4.71 6.43 -20.67
CA LYS A 33 -4.73 7.90 -20.58
C LYS A 33 -3.45 8.48 -21.19
N SER A 34 -3.64 9.27 -22.24
CA SER A 34 -2.63 9.99 -23.03
C SER A 34 -1.41 10.46 -22.22
N SER A 35 -0.26 10.48 -22.88
CA SER A 35 1.06 10.91 -22.40
C SER A 35 1.07 12.08 -21.40
N ASP A 36 0.11 13.00 -21.46
CA ASP A 36 -0.02 14.18 -20.59
C ASP A 36 -0.74 13.93 -19.24
N ALA A 37 -1.53 12.85 -19.10
CA ALA A 37 -2.18 12.48 -17.84
C ALA A 37 -1.26 11.68 -16.90
N SER A 38 -0.16 11.14 -17.44
CA SER A 38 0.86 10.36 -16.72
C SER A 38 1.62 11.20 -15.70
N GLU A 39 1.88 12.48 -15.98
CA GLU A 39 2.61 13.35 -15.06
C GLU A 39 1.81 13.74 -13.81
N LYS A 40 0.49 13.92 -13.93
CA LYS A 40 -0.37 14.27 -12.79
C LYS A 40 -0.71 13.09 -11.89
N THR A 41 -0.69 11.87 -12.42
CA THR A 41 -0.98 10.63 -11.67
C THR A 41 0.25 10.10 -10.93
N LYS A 42 1.45 10.34 -11.46
CA LYS A 42 2.75 10.00 -10.86
C LYS A 42 2.91 10.37 -9.36
N PRO A 43 2.66 11.62 -8.91
CA PRO A 43 2.79 11.97 -7.50
C PRO A 43 1.78 11.25 -6.61
N ILE A 44 0.60 10.91 -7.15
CA ILE A 44 -0.46 10.23 -6.39
C ILE A 44 -0.09 8.75 -6.18
N PHE A 45 0.36 8.06 -7.22
CA PHE A 45 0.88 6.69 -7.10
C PHE A 45 2.10 6.62 -6.18
N MET A 46 2.99 7.61 -6.25
CA MET A 46 4.13 7.71 -5.34
C MET A 46 3.68 7.94 -3.88
N GLY A 47 2.66 8.77 -3.65
CA GLY A 47 2.05 8.98 -2.34
C GLY A 47 1.46 7.70 -1.74
N PHE A 48 0.70 6.94 -2.53
CA PHE A 48 0.21 5.62 -2.10
C PHE A 48 1.36 4.65 -1.85
N GLY A 49 2.39 4.62 -2.71
CA GLY A 49 3.58 3.80 -2.52
C GLY A 49 4.30 4.08 -1.21
N ILE A 50 4.50 5.35 -0.84
CA ILE A 50 5.08 5.75 0.45
C ILE A 50 4.17 5.31 1.61
N GLY A 51 2.85 5.48 1.48
CA GLY A 51 1.87 5.03 2.48
C GLY A 51 1.96 3.53 2.73
N PHE A 52 1.97 2.72 1.67
CA PHE A 52 2.13 1.27 1.76
C PHE A 52 3.51 0.87 2.31
N LEU A 53 4.57 1.63 2.02
CA LEU A 53 5.92 1.38 2.53
C LEU A 53 5.96 1.58 4.06
N LEU A 54 5.40 2.69 4.53
CA LEU A 54 5.27 2.98 5.97
C LEU A 54 4.43 1.92 6.67
N CYS A 55 3.30 1.51 6.08
CA CYS A 55 2.52 0.40 6.60
C CYS A 55 3.33 -0.91 6.63
N GLY A 56 4.09 -1.23 5.59
CA GLY A 56 4.96 -2.42 5.57
C GLY A 56 5.99 -2.42 6.71
N LEU A 57 6.67 -1.29 6.94
CA LEU A 57 7.61 -1.12 8.06
C LEU A 57 6.91 -1.23 9.42
N PHE A 58 5.75 -0.60 9.59
CA PHE A 58 4.97 -0.72 10.83
C PHE A 58 4.47 -2.14 11.07
N SER A 59 4.05 -2.86 10.03
CA SER A 59 3.67 -4.28 10.13
C SER A 59 4.83 -5.14 10.61
N LEU A 60 6.05 -4.83 10.14
CA LEU A 60 7.28 -5.51 10.56
C LEU A 60 7.62 -5.20 12.02
N TYR A 61 7.43 -3.96 12.47
CA TYR A 61 7.55 -3.58 13.88
C TYR A 61 6.50 -4.29 14.76
N LEU A 62 5.24 -4.33 14.32
CA LEU A 62 4.16 -5.03 15.02
C LEU A 62 4.43 -6.54 15.12
N ALA A 63 5.11 -7.15 14.14
CA ALA A 63 5.44 -8.58 14.21
C ALA A 63 6.21 -8.95 15.49
N PHE A 64 7.00 -8.04 16.06
CA PHE A 64 7.80 -8.27 17.27
C PHE A 64 7.16 -7.73 18.56
N PHE A 65 6.37 -6.64 18.48
CA PHE A 65 5.87 -5.91 19.66
C PHE A 65 4.33 -5.84 19.77
N TYR A 66 3.58 -6.68 19.04
CA TYR A 66 2.12 -6.53 18.97
C TYR A 66 1.41 -6.72 20.32
N THR A 67 0.49 -5.79 20.59
CA THR A 67 -0.74 -6.09 21.34
C THR A 67 -1.88 -6.32 20.35
N ILE A 68 -2.83 -7.20 20.69
CA ILE A 68 -3.97 -7.55 19.82
C ILE A 68 -4.73 -6.30 19.34
N ILE A 69 -4.87 -5.29 20.21
CA ILE A 69 -5.55 -4.03 19.88
C ILE A 69 -4.80 -3.25 18.80
N GLN A 70 -3.47 -3.15 18.89
CA GLN A 70 -2.65 -2.46 17.89
C GLN A 70 -2.74 -3.13 16.52
N ALA A 71 -2.78 -4.46 16.50
CA ALA A 71 -2.98 -5.25 15.28
C ALA A 71 -4.29 -4.90 14.57
N PHE A 72 -5.40 -4.81 15.30
CA PHE A 72 -6.70 -4.44 14.73
C PHE A 72 -6.75 -3.00 14.23
N VAL A 73 -6.22 -2.05 15.00
CA VAL A 73 -6.15 -0.63 14.59
C VAL A 73 -5.32 -0.49 13.31
N PHE A 74 -4.18 -1.17 13.25
CA PHE A 74 -3.30 -1.16 12.08
C PHE A 74 -3.99 -1.76 10.84
N LEU A 75 -4.70 -2.88 10.99
CA LEU A 75 -5.49 -3.49 9.92
C LEU A 75 -6.55 -2.53 9.37
N GLY A 76 -7.23 -1.80 10.26
CA GLY A 76 -8.19 -0.76 9.88
C GLY A 76 -7.57 0.35 9.04
N ILE A 77 -6.38 0.84 9.43
CA ILE A 77 -5.64 1.87 8.68
C ILE A 77 -5.29 1.36 7.28
N VAL A 78 -4.76 0.13 7.17
CA VAL A 78 -4.40 -0.45 5.87
C VAL A 78 -5.64 -0.65 4.99
N MET A 79 -6.77 -1.09 5.56
CA MET A 79 -8.02 -1.19 4.82
C MET A 79 -8.48 0.15 4.25
N VAL A 80 -8.46 1.22 5.05
CA VAL A 80 -8.84 2.57 4.58
C VAL A 80 -7.93 3.05 3.46
N LEU A 81 -6.63 2.75 3.55
CA LEU A 81 -5.63 3.11 2.54
C LEU A 81 -5.88 2.38 1.22
N ILE A 82 -6.17 1.06 1.28
CA ILE A 82 -6.55 0.26 0.11
C ILE A 82 -7.90 0.73 -0.48
N LEU A 83 -8.91 1.02 0.35
CA LEU A 83 -10.20 1.51 -0.12
C LEU A 83 -10.07 2.85 -0.84
N SER A 84 -9.29 3.77 -0.26
CA SER A 84 -9.01 5.06 -0.85
C SER A 84 -8.29 4.91 -2.20
N PHE A 85 -7.35 3.95 -2.29
CA PHE A 85 -6.67 3.60 -3.53
C PHE A 85 -7.65 3.03 -4.58
N LEU A 86 -8.55 2.12 -4.19
CA LEU A 86 -9.57 1.56 -5.09
C LEU A 86 -10.54 2.62 -5.61
N ILE A 87 -11.01 3.53 -4.74
CA ILE A 87 -11.87 4.66 -5.13
C ILE A 87 -11.12 5.56 -6.13
N TYR A 88 -9.84 5.83 -5.88
CA TYR A 88 -9.00 6.62 -6.77
C TYR A 88 -8.83 5.95 -8.15
N LEU A 89 -8.56 4.63 -8.18
CA LEU A 89 -8.49 3.86 -9.42
C LEU A 89 -9.82 3.90 -10.18
N ASN A 90 -10.95 3.66 -9.49
CA ASN A 90 -12.28 3.66 -10.08
C ASN A 90 -12.70 5.03 -10.62
N LYS A 91 -12.25 6.13 -10.00
CA LYS A 91 -12.47 7.49 -10.51
C LYS A 91 -11.54 7.86 -11.66
N SER A 92 -10.38 7.20 -11.77
CA SER A 92 -9.36 7.48 -12.78
C SER A 92 -9.59 6.73 -14.09
N MET A 93 -10.13 5.51 -14.01
CA MET A 93 -10.68 4.74 -15.14
C MET A 93 -11.91 5.44 -15.70
#